data_AF-A0A1I7JL83-F1
#
_entry.id   AF-A0A1I7JL83-F1
#
_cell.length_a   1.000
_cell.length_b   1.000
_cell.length_c   1.000
_cell.angle_alpha   90.00
_cell.angle_beta   90.00
_cell.angle_gamma   90.00
#
_symmetry.space_group_name_H-M   'P 1'
#
loop_
_entity.id
_entity.type
_entity.pdbx_description
1 polymer ?
#
loop_
_entity_poly.entity_id
_entity_poly.type
_entity_poly.pdbx_seq_one_letter_code
_entity_poly.pdbx_strand_id
1 'polypeptide(L)'
;MATAKDTRAKVRTSAPAPKAKPQNDTQLVLVVTPKVEGFRRAGFAFSGETRLPLADLSDKQYEQLTREPMLVTYLAEAEAVADTAAAEDEDEASV
;
A
#
# COMPACT_ATOMS: atom_id res chain seq x y z
N MET A 1 -12.94 56.93 11.61
CA MET A 1 -13.62 55.62 11.50
C MET A 1 -12.57 54.56 11.20
N ALA A 2 -12.24 53.70 12.17
CA ALA A 2 -11.24 52.65 12.02
C ALA A 2 -11.94 51.29 12.17
N THR A 3 -11.88 50.46 11.13
CA THR A 3 -12.25 49.04 11.24
C THR A 3 -11.23 48.24 10.42
N ALA A 4 -10.24 47.71 11.13
CA ALA A 4 -9.30 46.72 10.60
C ALA A 4 -10.09 45.47 10.16
N LYS A 5 -9.78 44.95 8.97
CA LYS A 5 -10.41 43.74 8.44
C LYS A 5 -9.52 42.56 8.79
N ASP A 6 -10.02 41.80 9.75
CA ASP A 6 -9.38 40.70 10.45
C ASP A 6 -8.98 39.54 9.52
N THR A 7 -7.70 39.20 9.55
CA THR A 7 -7.06 38.05 8.90
C THR A 7 -7.48 36.75 9.59
N ARG A 8 -8.46 36.04 9.02
CA ARG A 8 -8.84 34.70 9.48
C ARG A 8 -7.83 33.64 9.03
N ALA A 9 -6.77 33.48 9.81
CA ALA A 9 -5.86 32.35 9.71
C ALA A 9 -6.64 31.04 9.92
N LYS A 10 -6.71 30.22 8.88
CA LYS A 10 -7.26 28.86 8.92
C LYS A 10 -6.26 27.96 9.65
N VAL A 11 -6.39 27.87 10.96
CA VAL A 11 -5.68 26.89 11.80
C VAL A 11 -6.09 25.49 11.34
N ARG A 12 -5.24 24.84 10.54
CA ARG A 12 -5.32 23.39 10.30
C ARG A 12 -4.55 22.71 11.42
N THR A 13 -5.23 22.45 12.53
CA THR A 13 -4.74 21.50 13.53
C THR A 13 -5.08 20.10 13.03
N SER A 14 -4.12 19.44 12.38
CA SER A 14 -4.18 17.99 12.13
C SER A 14 -2.83 17.37 12.48
N ALA A 15 -2.66 17.09 13.76
CA ALA A 15 -1.77 16.08 14.32
C ALA A 15 -2.33 15.74 15.72
N PRO A 16 -2.36 14.47 16.16
CA PRO A 16 -1.24 13.53 16.00
C PRO A 16 -1.65 12.09 15.60
N ALA A 17 -0.85 11.43 14.77
CA ALA A 17 -0.53 10.02 15.02
C ALA A 17 0.37 10.01 16.27
N PRO A 18 0.21 9.11 17.27
CA PRO A 18 0.32 7.66 17.04
C PRO A 18 -0.53 6.79 18.00
N LYS A 19 -0.93 5.60 17.57
CA LYS A 19 -1.20 4.49 18.51
C LYS A 19 -0.43 3.26 18.04
N ALA A 20 0.85 3.22 18.44
CA ALA A 20 1.57 1.98 18.57
C ALA A 20 0.86 1.12 19.62
N LYS A 21 0.37 -0.05 19.22
CA LYS A 21 0.13 -1.17 20.13
C LYS A 21 1.29 -2.15 19.92
N PRO A 22 1.88 -2.70 20.99
CA PRO A 22 2.85 -3.77 20.87
C PRO A 22 2.07 -5.08 20.92
N GLN A 23 2.06 -5.85 19.85
CA GLN A 23 1.67 -7.26 19.89
C GLN A 23 2.51 -7.98 18.84
N ASN A 24 2.80 -9.25 19.07
CA ASN A 24 3.41 -10.11 18.05
C ASN A 24 2.35 -10.29 16.95
N ASP A 25 2.24 -9.30 16.09
CA ASP A 25 1.11 -9.09 15.19
C ASP A 25 1.46 -9.73 13.85
N THR A 26 1.05 -10.98 13.67
CA THR A 26 0.87 -11.58 12.34
C THR A 26 -0.10 -10.69 11.57
N GLN A 27 0.43 -9.74 10.81
CA GLN A 27 -0.39 -8.80 10.06
C GLN A 27 -0.87 -9.51 8.80
N LEU A 28 -2.19 -9.51 8.58
CA LEU A 28 -2.75 -10.04 7.34
C LEU A 28 -2.45 -9.06 6.21
N VAL A 29 -1.78 -9.58 5.18
CA VAL A 29 -1.34 -8.83 4.01
C VAL A 29 -1.97 -9.46 2.77
N LEU A 30 -2.44 -8.61 1.86
CA LEU A 30 -2.84 -9.02 0.52
C LEU A 30 -1.60 -9.00 -0.36
N VAL A 31 -1.16 -10.16 -0.80
CA VAL A 31 -0.12 -10.26 -1.82
C VAL A 31 -0.79 -10.13 -3.18
N VAL A 32 -0.30 -9.20 -3.99
CA VAL A 32 -0.80 -8.90 -5.34
C VAL A 32 0.33 -9.07 -6.33
N THR A 33 0.16 -9.99 -7.27
CA THR A 33 1.12 -10.22 -8.35
C THR A 33 0.44 -9.91 -9.68
N PRO A 34 0.91 -8.90 -10.44
CA PRO A 34 0.33 -8.59 -11.73
C PRO A 34 0.79 -9.60 -12.78
N LYS A 35 -0.10 -9.99 -13.69
CA LYS A 35 0.27 -10.80 -14.86
C LYS A 35 1.01 -10.00 -15.93
N VAL A 36 0.82 -8.68 -15.92
CA VAL A 36 1.44 -7.74 -16.85
C VAL A 36 2.16 -6.68 -16.04
N GLU A 37 3.43 -6.46 -16.34
CA GLU A 37 4.24 -5.46 -15.65
C GLU A 37 3.67 -4.05 -15.84
N GLY A 38 3.67 -3.26 -14.77
CA GLY A 38 3.17 -1.89 -14.77
C GLY A 38 1.64 -1.76 -14.75
N PHE A 39 0.91 -2.84 -14.52
CA PHE A 39 -0.55 -2.83 -14.43
C PHE A 39 -1.06 -1.96 -13.28
N ARG A 40 -2.17 -1.23 -13.49
CA ARG A 40 -2.69 -0.26 -12.52
C ARG A 40 -4.13 -0.56 -12.13
N ARG A 41 -4.39 -0.66 -10.82
CA ARG A 41 -5.74 -0.85 -10.28
C ARG A 41 -5.88 -0.31 -8.87
N ALA A 42 -7.11 0.09 -8.49
CA ALA A 42 -7.42 0.55 -7.15
C ALA A 42 -6.56 1.73 -6.62
N GLY A 43 -5.95 2.50 -7.54
CA GLY A 43 -5.04 3.60 -7.23
C GLY A 43 -3.56 3.19 -7.08
N PHE A 44 -3.25 1.91 -7.24
CA PHE A 44 -1.89 1.36 -7.17
C PHE A 44 -1.38 1.01 -8.56
N ALA A 45 -0.05 1.09 -8.73
CA ALA A 45 0.66 0.57 -9.89
C ALA A 45 1.52 -0.61 -9.43
N PHE A 46 1.40 -1.73 -10.13
CA PHE A 46 2.06 -2.99 -9.80
C PHE A 46 3.10 -3.28 -10.88
N SER A 47 4.37 -3.29 -10.50
CA SER A 47 5.49 -3.69 -11.37
C SER A 47 6.06 -5.08 -11.00
N GLY A 48 5.43 -5.78 -10.06
CA GLY A 48 5.87 -7.08 -9.57
C GLY A 48 5.03 -7.51 -8.36
N GLU A 49 5.46 -8.55 -7.65
CA GLU A 49 4.83 -8.95 -6.39
C GLU A 49 4.84 -7.78 -5.41
N THR A 50 3.64 -7.37 -4.99
CA THR A 50 3.46 -6.25 -4.06
C THR A 50 2.63 -6.73 -2.88
N ARG A 51 3.13 -6.48 -1.68
CA ARG A 51 2.50 -6.85 -0.42
C ARG A 51 1.79 -5.64 0.16
N LEU A 52 0.45 -5.68 0.19
CA LEU A 52 -0.40 -4.58 0.66
C LEU A 52 -1.06 -4.94 2.00
N PRO A 53 -0.83 -4.21 3.09
CA PRO A 53 -1.48 -4.48 4.37
C PRO A 53 -3.00 -4.34 4.23
N LEU A 54 -3.78 -5.31 4.72
CA LEU A 54 -5.24 -5.20 4.68
C LEU A 54 -5.75 -3.99 5.47
N ALA A 55 -5.02 -3.57 6.51
CA ALA A 55 -5.37 -2.40 7.31
C ALA A 55 -5.31 -1.07 6.53
N ASP A 56 -4.51 -1.02 5.45
CA ASP A 56 -4.34 0.18 4.61
C ASP A 56 -5.26 0.16 3.38
N LEU A 57 -5.92 -0.96 3.12
CA LEU A 57 -6.85 -1.13 2.01
C LEU A 57 -8.28 -0.85 2.46
N SER A 58 -8.97 0.00 1.70
CA SER A 58 -10.43 0.08 1.83
C SER A 58 -11.11 -1.15 1.23
N ASP A 59 -12.30 -1.49 1.72
CA ASP A 59 -13.10 -2.62 1.21
C ASP A 59 -13.27 -2.57 -0.32
N LYS A 60 -13.50 -1.36 -0.86
CA LYS A 60 -13.62 -1.13 -2.30
C LYS A 60 -12.33 -1.44 -3.06
N GLN A 61 -11.17 -1.10 -2.50
CA GLN A 61 -9.89 -1.40 -3.13
C GLN A 61 -9.61 -2.90 -3.08
N TYR A 62 -9.88 -3.55 -1.94
CA TYR A 62 -9.76 -5.00 -1.81
C TYR A 62 -10.62 -5.75 -2.83
N GLU A 63 -11.89 -5.37 -2.98
CA GLU A 63 -12.78 -5.96 -3.98
C GLU A 63 -12.28 -5.72 -5.42
N GLN A 64 -11.76 -4.52 -5.71
CA GLN A 64 -11.21 -4.22 -7.03
C GLN A 64 -9.97 -5.05 -7.36
N LEU A 65 -9.12 -5.34 -6.37
CA LEU A 65 -7.91 -6.13 -6.56
C LEU A 65 -8.24 -7.63 -6.72
N THR A 66 -9.14 -8.15 -5.89
CA THR A 66 -9.53 -9.57 -5.91
C THR A 66 -10.42 -9.97 -7.08
N ARG A 67 -11.20 -9.04 -7.64
CA ARG A 67 -12.02 -9.28 -8.84
C ARG A 67 -11.27 -9.08 -10.16
N GLU A 68 -10.05 -8.56 -10.11
CA GLU A 68 -9.32 -8.22 -11.33
C GLU A 68 -8.63 -9.45 -11.93
N PRO A 69 -9.01 -9.91 -13.14
CA PRO A 69 -8.45 -11.13 -13.73
C PRO A 69 -6.96 -11.03 -14.11
N MET A 70 -6.46 -9.80 -14.27
CA MET A 70 -5.06 -9.50 -14.58
C MET A 70 -4.17 -9.45 -13.34
N LEU A 71 -4.76 -9.55 -12.14
CA LEU A 71 -4.04 -9.64 -10.88
C LEU A 71 -4.24 -11.02 -10.28
N VAL A 72 -3.18 -11.58 -9.73
CA VAL A 72 -3.25 -12.75 -8.86
C VAL A 72 -3.15 -12.23 -7.44
N THR A 73 -4.17 -12.49 -6.63
CA THR A 73 -4.21 -12.03 -5.24
C THR A 73 -4.42 -13.17 -4.28
N TYR A 74 -3.66 -13.20 -3.18
CA TYR A 74 -3.87 -14.14 -2.09
C TYR A 74 -3.58 -13.48 -0.74
N LEU A 75 -4.22 -14.01 0.30
CA LEU A 75 -3.99 -13.56 1.67
C LEU A 75 -2.80 -14.32 2.24
N ALA A 76 -1.87 -13.60 2.84
CA ALA A 76 -0.73 -14.14 3.55
C ALA A 76 -0.63 -13.50 4.94
N GLU A 77 -0.19 -14.29 5.91
CA GLU A 77 0.25 -13.78 7.20
C GLU A 77 1.72 -13.39 7.05
N ALA A 78 2.03 -12.11 7.22
CA ALA A 78 3.41 -11.65 7.24
C ALA A 78 3.79 -11.28 8.68
N GLU A 79 4.86 -11.90 9.19
CA GLU A 79 5.68 -11.19 10.17
C GLU A 79 6.25 -9.97 9.44
N ALA A 80 6.12 -8.79 10.04
CA ALA A 80 6.51 -7.52 9.43
C ALA A 80 8.02 -7.46 9.17
N VAL A 81 8.48 -8.16 8.14
CA VAL A 81 9.79 -8.05 7.54
C VAL A 81 9.54 -7.36 6.21
N ALA A 82 9.67 -6.03 6.25
CA ALA A 82 9.91 -5.24 5.06
C ALA A 82 11.09 -5.86 4.29
N ASP A 83 11.08 -5.68 2.98
CA ASP A 83 12.01 -6.25 1.99
C ASP A 83 11.73 -7.69 1.55
N THR A 84 11.21 -7.79 0.32
CA THR A 84 11.92 -8.52 -0.74
C THR A 84 11.31 -8.16 -2.08
N ALA A 85 11.84 -7.09 -2.67
CA ALA A 85 11.90 -6.95 -4.11
C ALA A 85 12.83 -8.07 -4.63
N ALA A 86 12.29 -9.27 -4.78
CA ALA A 86 12.97 -10.37 -5.47
C ALA A 86 12.53 -10.34 -6.94
N ALA A 87 13.23 -9.51 -7.72
CA ALA A 87 13.39 -9.72 -9.15
C ALA A 87 14.90 -9.78 -9.40
N GLU A 88 15.53 -10.84 -8.90
CA GLU A 88 16.81 -11.33 -9.41
C GLU A 88 16.48 -12.59 -10.21
N ASP A 89 16.28 -12.40 -11.50
CA ASP A 89 16.16 -13.38 -12.58
C ASP A 89 16.81 -12.65 -13.77
N GLU A 90 17.88 -13.06 -14.43
CA GLU A 90 18.62 -14.32 -14.48
C GLU A 90 20.08 -14.06 -14.90
N ASP A 91 20.98 -14.91 -14.40
CA ASP A 91 22.18 -15.45 -15.04
C ASP A 91 22.43 -15.03 -16.52
N GLU A 92 23.47 -14.23 -16.78
CA GLU A 92 24.21 -14.35 -18.05
C GLU A 92 25.47 -15.17 -17.80
N ALA A 93 25.30 -16.50 -17.78
CA ALA A 93 26.39 -17.44 -17.91
C ALA A 93 26.98 -17.35 -19.32
N SER A 94 28.31 -17.17 -19.35
CA SER A 94 29.20 -17.09 -20.49
C SER A 94 28.90 -18.03 -21.67
N VAL A 95 29.02 -17.51 -22.90
CA VAL A 95 29.60 -18.19 -24.07
C VAL A 95 30.48 -17.21 -24.86
#